data_AF-A0A7K2IX31-F1
#
_entry.id   AF-A0A7K2IX31-F1
#
_cell.length_a   1.000
_cell.length_b   1.000
_cell.length_c   1.000
_cell.angle_alpha   90.00
_cell.angle_beta   90.00
_cell.angle_gamma   90.00
#
_symmetry.space_group_name_H-M   'P 1'
#
loop_
_entity.id
_entity.type
_entity.pdbx_description
1 polymer ?
#
loop_
_entity_poly.entity_id
_entity_poly.type
_entity_poly.pdbx_seq_one_letter_code
_entity_poly.pdbx_strand_id
1 'polypeptide(L)'
;MAGVSHRTVSKEAGLPTSATTYYFTGLGDLLTAALTSVMDEDAGRMRRLTTEGDRRRELAELLCRVAAEPGRLLAEYELFLLAARRPHLRRSTDDWLAAVGAFARRYTDDPVRVRVVTAVIDGILLHTLLQEAKPTADEFEEILDDVLPNPEP
;
A
#
# COMPACT_ATOMS: atom_id res chain seq x y z
N MET A 1 10.51 4.38 12.63
CA MET A 1 10.64 5.86 12.49
C MET A 1 11.51 6.55 13.57
N ALA A 2 12.82 6.27 13.66
CA ALA A 2 13.75 7.05 14.50
C ALA A 2 14.77 7.89 13.69
N GLY A 3 14.72 7.86 12.36
CA GLY A 3 15.74 8.48 11.48
C GLY A 3 15.26 9.60 10.55
N VAL A 4 13.95 9.84 10.43
CA VAL A 4 13.41 10.85 9.50
C VAL A 4 13.37 12.22 10.18
N SER A 5 14.11 13.17 9.61
CA SER A 5 14.12 14.58 10.01
C SER A 5 14.21 15.45 8.76
N HIS A 6 13.84 16.73 8.84
CA HIS A 6 14.04 17.70 7.75
C HIS A 6 15.48 17.66 7.20
N ARG A 7 16.47 17.56 8.11
CA ARG A 7 17.88 17.46 7.75
C ARG A 7 18.19 16.18 6.98
N THR A 8 17.66 15.03 7.44
CA THR A 8 17.88 13.75 6.75
C THR A 8 17.24 13.78 5.36
N VAL A 9 16.01 14.27 5.24
CA VAL A 9 15.29 14.32 3.97
C VAL A 9 15.91 15.29 2.98
N SER A 10 16.28 16.50 3.42
CA SER A 10 17.00 17.46 2.56
C SER A 10 18.33 16.87 2.05
N LYS A 11 19.06 16.16 2.91
CA LYS A 11 20.31 15.50 2.51
C LYS A 11 20.09 14.43 1.44
N GLU A 12 19.10 13.55 1.62
CA GLU A 12 18.76 12.52 0.63
C GLU A 12 18.24 13.11 -0.69
N ALA A 13 17.48 14.22 -0.62
CA ALA A 13 16.97 14.91 -1.80
C ALA A 13 18.02 15.78 -2.51
N GLY A 14 19.24 15.90 -1.97
CA GLY A 14 20.27 16.80 -2.51
C GLY A 14 19.91 18.29 -2.41
N LEU A 15 19.01 18.66 -1.49
CA LEU A 15 18.51 20.01 -1.31
C LEU A 15 19.08 20.68 -0.05
N PRO A 16 19.16 22.02 -0.01
CA PRO A 16 19.41 22.74 1.23
C PRO A 16 18.37 22.40 2.30
N THR A 17 18.77 22.38 3.57
CA THR A 17 17.85 22.16 4.72
C THR A 17 16.72 23.18 4.75
N SER A 18 16.94 24.40 4.22
CA SER A 18 15.92 25.45 4.12
C SER A 18 14.78 25.10 3.17
N ALA A 19 14.99 24.22 2.19
CA ALA A 19 13.98 23.85 1.20
C ALA A 19 12.85 23.02 1.83
N THR A 20 13.17 22.03 2.67
CA THR A 20 12.15 21.21 3.36
C THR A 20 11.40 22.01 4.41
N THR A 21 12.05 22.95 5.10
CA THR A 21 11.37 23.87 6.03
C THR A 21 10.50 24.92 5.32
N TYR A 22 10.78 25.24 4.05
CA TYR A 22 9.96 26.14 3.23
C TYR A 22 8.67 25.45 2.76
N TYR A 23 8.75 24.19 2.35
CA TYR A 23 7.59 23.42 1.86
C TYR A 23 6.80 22.72 2.97
N PHE A 24 7.41 22.41 4.11
CA PHE A 24 6.78 21.68 5.20
C PHE A 24 7.02 22.39 6.53
N THR A 25 5.93 22.88 7.13
CA THR A 25 5.95 23.65 8.38
C THR A 25 6.46 22.80 9.56
N GLY A 26 6.31 21.48 9.49
CA GLY A 26 6.92 20.53 10.42
C GLY A 26 7.19 19.14 9.83
N LEU A 27 7.87 18.29 10.60
CA LEU A 27 8.10 16.88 10.25
C LEU A 27 6.79 16.10 10.05
N GLY A 28 5.72 16.53 10.73
CA GLY A 28 4.37 16.00 10.50
C GLY A 28 3.94 16.16 9.05
N ASP A 29 4.01 17.36 8.50
CA ASP A 29 3.57 17.67 7.13
C ASP A 29 4.42 16.95 6.08
N LEU A 30 5.72 16.81 6.34
CA LEU A 30 6.61 16.04 5.47
C LEU A 30 6.24 14.55 5.44
N LEU A 31 5.97 13.95 6.61
CA LEU A 31 5.51 12.55 6.69
C LEU A 31 4.12 12.37 6.08
N THR A 32 3.23 13.36 6.23
CA THR A 32 1.93 13.39 5.55
C THR A 32 2.11 13.33 4.05
N ALA A 33 2.93 14.22 3.48
CA ALA A 33 3.14 14.29 2.05
C ALA A 33 3.80 13.02 1.49
N ALA A 34 4.76 12.45 2.22
CA ALA A 34 5.36 11.17 1.86
C ALA A 34 4.33 10.03 1.87
N LEU A 35 3.53 9.90 2.95
CA LEU A 35 2.48 8.89 3.04
C LEU A 35 1.45 9.06 1.92
N THR A 36 0.97 10.28 1.68
CA THR A 36 0.01 10.56 0.61
C THR A 36 0.56 10.18 -0.75
N SER A 37 1.78 10.60 -1.08
CA SER A 37 2.40 10.28 -2.37
C SER A 37 2.49 8.77 -2.61
N VAL A 38 2.94 8.02 -1.60
CA VAL A 38 3.13 6.58 -1.76
C VAL A 38 1.79 5.84 -1.83
N MET A 39 0.84 6.16 -0.95
CA MET A 39 -0.49 5.55 -0.96
C MET A 39 -1.26 5.90 -2.25
N ASP A 40 -1.09 7.11 -2.79
CA ASP A 40 -1.70 7.50 -4.06
C ASP A 40 -1.13 6.71 -5.25
N GLU A 41 0.18 6.47 -5.25
CA GLU A 41 0.84 5.64 -6.26
C GLU A 41 0.32 4.20 -6.21
N ASP A 42 0.25 3.61 -5.02
CA ASP A 42 -0.20 2.23 -4.83
C ASP A 42 -1.70 2.10 -5.15
N ALA A 43 -2.53 3.04 -4.69
CA ALA A 43 -3.94 3.10 -5.07
C ALA A 43 -4.09 3.27 -6.60
N GLY A 44 -3.20 4.03 -7.24
CA GLY A 44 -3.13 4.16 -8.69
C GLY A 44 -2.79 2.84 -9.39
N ARG A 45 -1.87 2.03 -8.83
CA ARG A 45 -1.56 0.68 -9.33
C ARG A 45 -2.79 -0.22 -9.23
N MET A 46 -3.49 -0.22 -8.10
CA MET A 46 -4.71 -1.01 -7.89
C MET A 46 -5.84 -0.60 -8.84
N ARG A 47 -6.08 0.70 -9.03
CA ARG A 47 -7.11 1.20 -9.96
C ARG A 47 -6.86 0.77 -11.42
N ARG A 48 -5.61 0.56 -11.84
CA ARG A 48 -5.33 0.04 -13.18
C ARG A 48 -5.74 -1.43 -13.35
N LEU A 49 -5.84 -2.17 -12.26
CA LEU A 49 -6.29 -3.56 -12.23
C LEU A 49 -7.82 -3.68 -12.19
N THR A 50 -8.57 -2.58 -12.14
CA THR A 50 -10.04 -2.65 -12.12
C THR A 50 -10.68 -2.70 -13.52
N THR A 51 -9.89 -3.02 -14.56
CA THR A 51 -10.36 -3.20 -15.94
C THR A 51 -11.00 -4.57 -16.14
N GLU A 52 -11.80 -4.73 -17.21
CA GLU A 52 -12.47 -5.99 -17.54
C GLU A 52 -11.52 -7.21 -17.62
N GLY A 53 -12.09 -8.39 -17.38
CA GLY A 53 -11.37 -9.66 -17.26
C GLY A 53 -11.04 -10.06 -15.81
N ASP A 54 -10.56 -11.29 -15.67
CA ASP A 54 -9.90 -11.76 -14.46
C ASP A 54 -8.51 -11.13 -14.38
N ARG A 55 -8.21 -10.52 -13.23
CA ARG A 55 -6.99 -9.75 -12.94
C ARG A 55 -6.24 -10.27 -11.72
N ARG A 56 -6.59 -11.47 -11.24
CA ARG A 56 -5.94 -12.08 -10.07
C ARG A 56 -4.44 -12.29 -10.30
N ARG A 57 -4.05 -12.75 -11.50
CA ARG A 57 -2.64 -12.90 -11.87
C ARG A 57 -1.88 -11.57 -11.80
N GLU A 58 -2.41 -10.51 -12.41
CA GLU A 58 -1.73 -9.22 -12.42
C GLU A 58 -1.63 -8.59 -11.03
N LEU A 59 -2.62 -8.83 -10.17
CA LEU A 59 -2.53 -8.46 -8.75
C LEU A 59 -1.46 -9.29 -8.04
N ALA A 60 -1.42 -10.59 -8.24
CA ALA A 60 -0.41 -11.46 -7.63
C ALA A 60 1.02 -11.05 -8.02
N GLU A 61 1.24 -10.73 -9.30
CA GLU A 61 2.51 -10.20 -9.77
C GLU A 61 2.84 -8.83 -9.18
N LEU A 62 1.83 -7.97 -8.96
CA LEU A 62 2.02 -6.70 -8.27
C LEU A 62 2.44 -6.91 -6.81
N LEU A 63 1.77 -7.80 -6.08
CA LEU A 63 2.11 -8.14 -4.70
C LEU A 63 3.53 -8.74 -4.61
N CYS A 64 3.91 -9.60 -5.55
CA CYS A 64 5.26 -10.15 -5.66
C CYS A 64 6.32 -9.04 -5.84
N ARG A 65 6.06 -8.06 -6.71
CA ARG A 65 6.98 -6.92 -6.90
C ARG A 65 7.08 -6.06 -5.64
N VAL A 66 5.97 -5.81 -4.96
CA VAL A 66 5.95 -5.04 -3.70
C VAL A 66 6.74 -5.77 -2.61
N ALA A 67 6.54 -7.08 -2.45
CA ALA A 67 7.26 -7.91 -1.48
C ALA A 67 8.77 -8.01 -1.75
N ALA A 68 9.20 -7.84 -3.01
CA ALA A 68 10.60 -7.81 -3.41
C ALA A 68 11.35 -6.53 -2.99
N GLU A 69 10.63 -5.49 -2.54
CA GLU A 69 11.19 -4.22 -2.04
C GLU A 69 10.92 -4.04 -0.54
N PRO A 70 11.45 -4.89 0.36
CA PRO A 70 11.06 -4.92 1.77
C PRO A 70 11.37 -3.61 2.52
N GLY A 71 12.39 -2.86 2.11
CA GLY A 71 12.70 -1.54 2.69
C GLY A 71 11.61 -0.50 2.40
N ARG A 72 11.09 -0.50 1.17
CA ARG A 72 10.00 0.38 0.74
C ARG A 72 8.69 -0.03 1.43
N LEU A 73 8.37 -1.31 1.41
CA LEU A 73 7.18 -1.86 2.05
C LEU A 73 7.17 -1.60 3.58
N LEU A 74 8.31 -1.75 4.25
CA LEU A 74 8.43 -1.42 5.68
C LEU A 74 8.15 0.07 5.93
N ALA A 75 8.70 0.97 5.11
CA ALA A 75 8.45 2.40 5.23
C ALA A 75 6.97 2.75 5.02
N GLU A 76 6.31 2.10 4.05
CA GLU A 76 4.86 2.22 3.82
C GLU A 76 4.06 1.81 5.05
N TYR A 77 4.36 0.65 5.65
CA TYR A 77 3.68 0.23 6.89
C TYR A 77 3.97 1.12 8.09
N GLU A 78 5.19 1.66 8.23
CA GLU A 78 5.49 2.64 9.27
C GLU A 78 4.61 3.89 9.14
N LEU A 79 4.40 4.37 7.92
CA LEU A 79 3.53 5.52 7.62
C LEU A 79 2.04 5.17 7.77
N PHE A 80 1.63 3.96 7.38
CA PHE A 80 0.27 3.47 7.58
C PHE A 80 -0.10 3.41 9.08
N LEU A 81 0.80 2.86 9.90
CA LEU A 81 0.64 2.83 11.37
C LEU A 81 0.71 4.22 12.00
N LEU A 82 1.45 5.15 11.39
CA LEU A 82 1.42 6.55 11.81
C LEU A 82 0.02 7.16 11.61
N ALA A 83 -0.67 6.82 10.53
CA ALA A 83 -2.04 7.30 10.28
C ALA A 83 -3.06 6.75 11.29
N ALA A 84 -2.83 5.54 11.81
CA ALA A 84 -3.62 5.02 12.93
C ALA A 84 -3.51 5.92 14.18
N ARG A 85 -2.30 6.46 14.45
CA ARG A 85 -2.01 7.37 15.58
C ARG A 85 -2.38 8.83 15.31
N ARG A 86 -2.42 9.26 14.05
CA ARG A 86 -2.66 10.66 13.62
C ARG A 86 -3.86 10.71 12.67
N PRO A 87 -5.08 10.94 13.17
CA PRO A 87 -6.30 10.83 12.38
C PRO A 87 -6.37 11.70 11.12
N HIS A 88 -5.70 12.85 11.10
CA HIS A 88 -5.65 13.73 9.92
C HIS A 88 -4.90 13.11 8.72
N LEU A 89 -4.13 12.04 8.93
CA LEU A 89 -3.41 11.30 7.89
C LEU A 89 -4.23 10.14 7.28
N ARG A 90 -5.42 9.86 7.81
CA ARG A 90 -6.19 8.67 7.43
C ARG A 90 -6.74 8.73 6.02
N ARG A 91 -6.95 9.92 5.45
CA ARG A 91 -7.50 10.07 4.10
C ARG A 91 -6.73 9.21 3.08
N SER A 92 -5.40 9.30 3.07
CA SER A 92 -4.59 8.58 2.09
C SER A 92 -4.64 7.06 2.30
N THR A 93 -4.72 6.60 3.56
CA THR A 93 -4.93 5.18 3.86
C THR A 93 -6.34 4.71 3.48
N ASP A 94 -7.36 5.57 3.65
CA ASP A 94 -8.73 5.27 3.25
C ASP A 94 -8.83 5.12 1.71
N ASP A 95 -8.12 5.97 0.96
CA ASP A 95 -8.08 5.92 -0.51
C ASP A 95 -7.39 4.64 -1.02
N TRP A 96 -6.31 4.19 -0.37
CA TRP A 96 -5.70 2.88 -0.62
C TRP A 96 -6.68 1.73 -0.37
N LEU A 97 -7.28 1.68 0.82
CA LEU A 97 -8.23 0.63 1.19
C LEU A 97 -9.46 0.62 0.26
N ALA A 98 -9.90 1.80 -0.17
CA ALA A 98 -10.97 1.93 -1.15
C ALA A 98 -10.59 1.37 -2.52
N ALA A 99 -9.34 1.58 -2.97
CA ALA A 99 -8.85 1.02 -4.24
C ALA A 99 -8.76 -0.52 -4.19
N VAL A 100 -8.29 -1.09 -3.09
CA VAL A 100 -8.29 -2.55 -2.88
C VAL A 100 -9.72 -3.09 -2.83
N GLY A 101 -10.61 -2.40 -2.11
CA GLY A 101 -12.03 -2.76 -2.05
C GLY A 101 -12.72 -2.67 -3.43
N ALA A 102 -12.36 -1.69 -4.26
CA ALA A 102 -12.89 -1.56 -5.62
C ALA A 102 -12.44 -2.71 -6.52
N PHE A 103 -11.20 -3.20 -6.36
CA PHE A 103 -10.75 -4.41 -7.03
C PHE A 103 -11.57 -5.62 -6.59
N ALA A 104 -11.75 -5.84 -5.29
CA ALA A 104 -12.53 -6.97 -4.77
C ALA A 104 -13.99 -6.96 -5.27
N ARG A 105 -14.60 -5.77 -5.37
CA ARG A 105 -15.97 -5.59 -5.89
C ARG A 105 -16.17 -6.02 -7.34
N ARG A 106 -15.10 -6.24 -8.11
CA ARG A 106 -15.21 -6.82 -9.46
C ARG A 106 -15.61 -8.29 -9.44
N TYR A 107 -15.39 -8.96 -8.32
CA TYR A 107 -15.64 -10.40 -8.16
C TYR A 107 -16.84 -10.66 -7.25
N THR A 108 -17.20 -9.72 -6.37
CA THR A 108 -18.24 -9.95 -5.37
C THR A 108 -18.91 -8.68 -4.87
N ASP A 109 -20.23 -8.72 -4.72
CA ASP A 109 -21.00 -7.66 -4.07
C ASP A 109 -21.13 -7.86 -2.54
N ASP A 110 -20.64 -8.98 -1.99
CA ASP A 110 -20.70 -9.23 -0.55
C ASP A 110 -19.75 -8.30 0.21
N PRO A 111 -20.27 -7.38 1.06
CA PRO A 111 -19.42 -6.45 1.80
C PRO A 111 -18.53 -7.14 2.83
N VAL A 112 -18.87 -8.34 3.31
CA VAL A 112 -18.01 -9.13 4.20
C VAL A 112 -16.81 -9.63 3.41
N ARG A 113 -17.05 -10.25 2.25
CA ARG A 113 -16.01 -10.74 1.34
C ARG A 113 -15.05 -9.63 0.90
N VAL A 114 -15.56 -8.45 0.53
CA VAL A 114 -14.71 -7.30 0.20
C VAL A 114 -13.76 -6.94 1.36
N ARG A 115 -14.26 -6.91 2.61
CA ARG A 115 -13.42 -6.66 3.79
C ARG A 115 -12.39 -7.75 4.03
N VAL A 116 -12.75 -9.01 3.81
CA VAL A 116 -11.82 -10.15 3.93
C VAL A 116 -10.66 -10.00 2.97
N VAL A 117 -10.93 -9.70 1.69
CA VAL A 117 -9.89 -9.52 0.67
C VAL A 117 -8.93 -8.39 1.05
N THR A 118 -9.45 -7.24 1.47
CA THR A 118 -8.61 -6.11 1.93
C THR A 118 -7.74 -6.51 3.12
N ALA A 119 -8.31 -7.18 4.12
CA ALA A 119 -7.57 -7.62 5.30
C ALA A 119 -6.51 -8.69 4.98
N VAL A 120 -6.80 -9.60 4.04
CA VAL A 120 -5.86 -10.63 3.61
C VAL A 120 -4.68 -10.00 2.88
N ILE A 121 -4.92 -9.08 1.93
CA ILE A 121 -3.84 -8.40 1.19
C ILE A 121 -2.92 -7.63 2.16
N ASP A 122 -3.47 -6.86 3.08
CA ASP A 122 -2.65 -6.16 4.09
C ASP A 122 -1.93 -7.14 5.02
N GLY A 123 -2.55 -8.26 5.38
CA GLY A 123 -1.95 -9.27 6.26
C GLY A 123 -0.78 -10.02 5.61
N ILE A 124 -0.95 -10.47 4.37
CA ILE A 124 0.09 -11.24 3.66
C ILE A 124 1.30 -10.36 3.35
N LEU A 125 1.09 -9.11 2.92
CA LEU A 125 2.18 -8.16 2.66
C LEU A 125 2.95 -7.87 3.95
N LEU A 126 2.27 -7.66 5.07
CA LEU A 126 2.91 -7.49 6.38
C LEU A 126 3.72 -8.73 6.78
N HIS A 127 3.18 -9.93 6.58
CA HIS A 127 3.88 -11.18 6.89
C HIS A 127 5.13 -11.37 6.01
N THR A 128 5.13 -10.91 4.76
CA THR A 128 6.33 -11.01 3.91
C THR A 128 7.52 -10.26 4.50
N LEU A 129 7.31 -9.20 5.28
CA LEU A 129 8.39 -8.48 5.97
C LEU A 129 9.08 -9.32 7.05
N LEU A 130 8.41 -10.35 7.55
CA LEU A 130 8.89 -11.24 8.61
C LEU A 130 9.51 -12.53 8.07
N GLN A 131 9.35 -12.80 6.77
CA GLN A 131 9.81 -14.03 6.11
C GLN A 131 11.16 -13.83 5.41
N GLU A 132 12.03 -14.85 5.52
CA GLU A 132 13.32 -14.90 4.81
C GLU A 132 13.12 -15.08 3.30
N ALA A 133 12.26 -16.02 2.89
CA ALA A 133 11.86 -16.21 1.50
C ALA A 133 10.58 -15.43 1.20
N LYS A 134 10.53 -14.72 0.06
CA LYS A 134 9.33 -13.98 -0.36
C LYS A 134 8.39 -14.90 -1.13
N PRO A 135 7.06 -14.78 -0.94
CA PRO A 135 6.11 -15.52 -1.74
C PRO A 135 6.25 -15.17 -3.23
N THR A 136 6.07 -16.17 -4.06
CA THR A 136 6.00 -16.08 -5.51
C THR A 136 4.65 -15.51 -5.96
N ALA A 137 4.58 -15.07 -7.21
CA ALA A 137 3.29 -14.68 -7.80
C ALA A 137 2.29 -15.84 -7.81
N ASP A 138 2.74 -17.08 -7.99
CA ASP A 138 1.85 -18.25 -8.00
C ASP A 138 1.22 -18.46 -6.60
N GLU A 139 2.01 -18.36 -5.53
CA GLU A 139 1.49 -18.45 -4.16
C GLU A 139 0.53 -17.29 -3.81
N PHE A 140 0.79 -16.08 -4.32
CA PHE A 140 -0.14 -14.97 -4.15
C PHE A 140 -1.44 -15.19 -4.92
N GLU A 141 -1.38 -15.74 -6.13
CA GLU A 141 -2.55 -16.03 -6.96
C GLU A 141 -3.43 -17.12 -6.30
N GLU A 142 -2.84 -18.18 -5.76
CA GLU A 142 -3.57 -19.21 -5.01
C GLU A 142 -4.34 -18.62 -3.82
N ILE A 143 -3.75 -17.68 -3.10
CA ILE A 143 -4.44 -16.97 -2.01
C ILE A 143 -5.60 -16.14 -2.57
N LEU A 144 -5.38 -15.40 -3.67
CA LEU A 144 -6.41 -14.58 -4.30
C LEU A 144 -7.57 -15.43 -4.82
N ASP A 145 -7.30 -16.61 -5.36
CA ASP A 145 -8.29 -17.58 -5.82
C ASP A 145 -9.14 -18.15 -4.69
N ASP A 146 -8.57 -18.36 -3.50
CA ASP A 146 -9.32 -18.81 -2.34
C ASP A 146 -10.25 -17.70 -1.80
N VAL A 147 -9.75 -16.46 -1.75
CA VAL A 147 -10.48 -15.37 -1.11
C VAL A 147 -11.44 -14.65 -2.03
N LEU A 148 -11.25 -14.67 -3.36
CA LEU A 148 -12.15 -14.08 -4.35
C LEU A 148 -12.94 -15.17 -5.09
N PRO A 149 -14.26 -15.08 -5.18
CA PRO A 149 -15.02 -15.99 -6.04
C PRO A 149 -14.62 -15.77 -7.52
N ASN A 150 -14.83 -16.80 -8.34
CA ASN A 150 -14.66 -16.65 -9.78
C ASN A 150 -15.56 -15.53 -10.31
N PRO A 151 -15.07 -14.69 -11.23
CA PRO A 151 -15.91 -13.66 -11.85
C PRO A 151 -17.13 -14.33 -12.50
N GLU A 152 -18.31 -13.73 -12.32
CA GLU A 152 -19.51 -14.20 -13.03
C GLU A 152 -19.25 -14.16 -14.55
N PRO A 153 -19.71 -15.19 -15.30
CA PRO A 153 -19.46 -15.31 -16.74
C PRO A 153 -20.11 -14.20 -17.58
#